data_AF-N9VBM4-F1
#
_entry.id   AF-N9VBM4-F1
#
_cell.length_a   1.000
_cell.length_b   1.000
_cell.length_c   1.000
_cell.angle_alpha   90.00
_cell.angle_beta   90.00
_cell.angle_gamma   90.00
#
_symmetry.space_group_name_H-M   'P 1'
#
loop_
_entity.id
_entity.type
_entity.pdbx_description
1 polymer ?
#
loop_
_entity_poly.entity_id
_entity_poly.type
_entity_poly.pdbx_seq_one_letter_code
_entity_poly.pdbx_strand_id
1 'polypeptide(L)' 'MNKIGIACMPLVGNIPKPHGSGQWSKTKCPVCGRECWETNQFKWAKQAGIVNEAACTECALKGCSER' A
#
# COMPACT_ATOMS: atom_id res chain seq x y z
N MET A 1 12.46 17.34 4.06
CA MET A 1 12.29 15.94 4.51
C MET A 1 12.54 15.01 3.34
N ASN A 2 13.62 14.23 3.37
CA ASN A 2 13.92 13.23 2.35
C ASN A 2 12.85 12.13 2.41
N LYS A 3 12.20 11.84 1.27
CA LYS A 3 11.16 10.80 1.18
C LYS A 3 11.83 9.43 1.20
N ILE A 4 11.73 8.73 2.33
CA ILE A 4 12.52 7.50 2.62
C ILE A 4 11.91 6.25 1.94
N GLY A 5 10.69 6.32 1.39
CA GLY A 5 10.08 5.24 0.62
C GLY A 5 8.56 5.39 0.52
N ILE A 6 7.94 4.69 -0.44
CA ILE A 6 6.49 4.58 -0.58
C ILE A 6 6.08 3.15 -0.22
N ALA A 7 5.10 3.00 0.67
CA ALA A 7 4.52 1.68 0.93
C ALA A 7 3.59 1.28 -0.22
N CYS A 8 3.87 0.14 -0.85
CA CYS A 8 3.03 -0.43 -1.90
C CYS A 8 1.88 -1.24 -1.30
N MET A 9 0.65 -0.85 -1.59
CA MET A 9 -0.56 -1.57 -1.20
C MET A 9 -1.00 -2.52 -2.35
N PRO A 10 -1.21 -3.82 -2.09
CA PRO A 10 -1.68 -4.75 -3.11
C PRO A 10 -3.10 -4.40 -3.55
N LEU A 11 -3.38 -4.42 -4.86
CA LEU A 11 -4.74 -4.19 -5.35
C LEU A 11 -5.63 -5.39 -5.06
N VAL A 12 -6.88 -5.13 -4.65
CA VAL A 12 -7.87 -6.20 -4.42
C VAL A 12 -8.14 -7.00 -5.70
N GLY A 13 -8.15 -6.33 -6.87
CA GLY A 13 -8.33 -6.99 -8.17
C GLY A 13 -7.26 -8.03 -8.50
N ASN A 14 -6.04 -7.87 -7.98
CA ASN A 14 -4.94 -8.82 -8.20
C ASN A 14 -4.91 -9.94 -7.17
N ILE A 15 -5.47 -9.71 -5.98
CA ILE A 15 -5.53 -10.68 -4.88
C ILE A 15 -6.97 -10.73 -4.35
N PRO A 16 -7.90 -11.43 -5.02
CA PRO A 16 -9.31 -11.46 -4.62
C PRO A 16 -9.52 -12.18 -3.29
N LYS A 17 -8.66 -13.17 -2.99
CA LYS A 17 -8.63 -13.93 -1.74
C LYS A 17 -7.25 -13.77 -1.11
N PRO A 18 -7.08 -12.90 -0.11
CA PRO A 18 -5.78 -12.71 0.53
C PRO A 18 -5.34 -13.99 1.25
N HIS A 19 -4.07 -14.34 1.10
CA HIS A 19 -3.47 -15.46 1.83
C HIS A 19 -3.18 -15.01 3.26
N GLY A 20 -3.83 -15.65 4.24
CA GLY A 20 -3.72 -15.30 5.66
C GLY A 20 -5.09 -14.96 6.25
N SER A 21 -5.54 -15.80 7.18
CA SER A 21 -6.86 -15.78 7.79
C SER A 21 -7.10 -14.57 8.71
N GLY A 22 -7.37 -13.40 8.14
CA GLY A 22 -8.24 -12.41 8.79
C GLY A 22 -7.62 -11.09 9.25
N GLN A 23 -6.40 -10.75 8.86
CA GLN A 23 -5.76 -9.52 9.36
C GLN A 23 -5.56 -8.42 8.30
N TRP A 24 -5.80 -8.73 7.02
CA TRP A 24 -5.80 -7.73 5.95
C TRP A 24 -7.13 -6.99 5.94
N SER A 25 -7.07 -5.67 5.89
CA SER A 25 -8.25 -4.80 5.84
C SER A 25 -8.34 -4.16 4.46
N LYS A 26 -9.55 -3.87 3.99
CA LYS A 26 -9.71 -3.10 2.76
C LYS A 26 -9.37 -1.63 3.01
N THR A 27 -8.70 -1.02 2.06
CA THR A 27 -8.39 0.41 2.05
C THR A 27 -8.48 0.95 0.61
N LYS A 28 -8.31 2.27 0.43
CA LYS A 28 -8.30 2.90 -0.90
C LYS A 28 -6.95 3.52 -1.18
N CYS A 29 -6.50 3.41 -2.42
CA CYS A 29 -5.31 4.12 -2.88
C CYS A 29 -5.55 5.63 -2.84
N PRO A 30 -4.71 6.44 -2.16
CA PRO A 30 -4.90 7.89 -2.11
C PRO A 30 -4.60 8.60 -3.45
N VAL A 31 -3.94 7.90 -4.39
CA VAL A 31 -3.59 8.44 -5.72
C VAL A 31 -4.70 8.20 -6.75
N CYS A 32 -5.26 6.99 -6.80
CA CYS A 32 -6.22 6.59 -7.85
C CYS A 32 -7.58 6.10 -7.34
N GLY A 33 -7.80 6.02 -6.02
CA GLY A 33 -9.08 5.62 -5.42
C GLY A 33 -9.42 4.13 -5.46
N ARG A 34 -8.64 3.29 -6.16
CA ARG A 34 -8.89 1.83 -6.25
C ARG A 34 -8.80 1.12 -4.91
N GLU A 35 -9.61 0.07 -4.74
CA GLU A 35 -9.57 -0.81 -3.57
C GLU A 35 -8.23 -1.56 -3.51
N CYS A 36 -7.58 -1.45 -2.36
CA CYS A 36 -6.33 -2.11 -2.03
C CYS A 36 -6.44 -2.84 -0.69
N TRP A 37 -5.49 -3.71 -0.43
CA TRP A 37 -5.32 -4.35 0.86
C TRP A 37 -4.37 -3.56 1.75
N GLU A 38 -4.79 -3.31 2.97
CA GLU A 38 -3.96 -2.89 4.08
C GLU A 38 -3.50 -4.13 4.83
N THR A 39 -2.23 -4.46 4.66
CA THR A 39 -1.59 -5.64 5.26
C THR A 39 -1.05 -5.33 6.65
N ASN A 40 -0.75 -6.37 7.45
CA ASN A 40 -0.23 -6.21 8.80
C ASN A 40 1.11 -5.47 8.83
N GLN A 41 2.01 -5.84 7.93
CA GLN A 41 3.31 -5.20 7.81
C GLN A 41 3.17 -3.70 7.49
N PHE A 42 2.15 -3.32 6.71
CA PHE A 42 1.89 -1.93 6.42
C PHE A 42 1.31 -1.17 7.62
N LYS A 43 0.37 -1.79 8.37
CA LYS A 43 -0.14 -1.23 9.63
C LYS A 43 0.99 -1.01 10.65
N TRP A 44 1.85 -2.00 10.82
CA TRP A 44 3.01 -1.91 11.70
C TRP A 44 3.99 -0.82 11.25
N ALA A 45 4.34 -0.77 9.96
CA ALA A 45 5.25 0.24 9.43
C ALA A 45 4.73 1.67 9.58
N LYS A 46 3.41 1.88 9.45
CA LYS A 46 2.76 3.17 9.77
C LYS A 46 2.89 3.51 11.25
N GLN A 47 2.55 2.58 12.13
CA GLN A 47 2.62 2.78 13.59
C GLN A 47 4.06 3.07 14.06
N ALA A 48 5.05 2.42 13.45
CA ALA A 48 6.47 2.64 13.71
C ALA A 48 7.03 3.93 13.07
N GLY A 49 6.24 4.68 12.29
CA GLY A 49 6.68 5.91 11.62
C GLY A 49 7.70 5.70 10.50
N ILE A 50 7.82 4.46 9.99
CA ILE A 50 8.78 4.10 8.93
C ILE A 50 8.26 4.58 7.57
N VAL A 51 6.94 4.52 7.36
CA VAL A 51 6.28 4.91 6.11
C VAL A 51 5.21 5.96 6.35
N ASN A 52 5.33 7.06 5.62
CA ASN A 52 4.39 8.19 5.70
C ASN A 52 3.56 8.34 4.41
N GLU A 53 4.04 7.76 3.30
CA GLU A 53 3.37 7.76 2.00
C GLU A 53 3.04 6.32 1.58
N ALA A 54 1.87 6.13 0.98
CA ALA A 54 1.45 4.85 0.46
C ALA A 54 0.65 4.99 -0.83
N ALA A 55 0.82 4.05 -1.74
CA ALA A 55 0.10 4.00 -3.00
C ALA A 55 -0.17 2.54 -3.39
N CYS A 56 -1.12 2.29 -4.28
CA CYS A 56 -1.25 0.96 -4.86
C CYS A 56 0.01 0.60 -5.66
N THR A 57 0.34 -0.68 -5.79
CA THR A 57 1.56 -1.14 -6.48
C THR A 57 1.75 -0.47 -7.84
N GLU A 58 0.69 -0.35 -8.65
CA GLU A 58 0.77 0.29 -9.96
C GLU A 58 1.05 1.80 -9.88
N CYS A 59 0.41 2.53 -8.95
CA CYS A 59 0.68 3.96 -8.77
C CYS A 59 2.09 4.20 -8.22
N ALA A 60 2.57 3.34 -7.32
CA ALA A 60 3.92 3.41 -6.81
C ALA A 60 4.96 3.17 -7.92
N LEU A 61 4.72 2.17 -8.78
CA LEU A 61 5.60 1.90 -9.94
C LEU A 61 5.61 3.05 -10.94
N LYS A 62 4.44 3.63 -11.26
CA LYS A 62 4.35 4.81 -12.15
C LYS A 62 5.11 6.01 -11.57
N GLY A 63 4.89 6.34 -10.30
CA GLY A 63 5.58 7.44 -9.64
C GLY A 63 7.07 7.20 -9.38
N CYS A 64 7.55 5.95 -9.42
CA CYS A 64 8.98 5.63 -9.44
C CYS A 64 9.60 5.77 -10.84
N SER A 65 8.81 5.65 -11.92
CA SER A 65 9.31 5.83 -13.28
C SER A 65 9.62 7.28 -13.63
N GLU A 66 9.08 8.23 -12.85
CA GLU A 66 9.21 9.68 -13.07
C GLU A 66 10.22 10.33 -12.10
N ARG A 67 10.94 9.54 -11.28
CA ARG A 67 11.95 10.00 -10.32
C ARG A 67 13.37 9.69 -10.76
#